data_AF-A0A353PW62-F1
#
_entry.id   AF-A0A353PW62-F1
#
_cell.length_a   1.000
_cell.length_b   1.000
_cell.length_c   1.000
_cell.angle_alpha   90.00
_cell.angle_beta   90.00
_cell.angle_gamma   90.00
#
_symmetry.space_group_name_H-M   'P 1'
#
loop_
_entity.id
_entity.type
_entity.pdbx_description
1 polymer ?
#
loop_
_entity_poly.entity_id
_entity_poly.type
_entity_poly.pdbx_seq_one_letter_code
_entity_poly.pdbx_strand_id
1 'polypeptide(L)'
;KRAAEIIMNTLPVCKERGISYATFTLVDIEPNARVKVIEYDNPPYILIRKQTFVEPIKEFTTIERKNIKTGPKKEAIIHYSHYEARPGDRLVFFSDGVTQSGMGSPHFPFGWGYNNVQSFILDIVGRKPDISARDLTREVVNQALLNDAYKAKDDITCGIIFSREPRDLLVITGPPLYPERDADLVRSFLNFEGKKIISGGTTANIVSRETGKKVHVNLKNLDPKIPPESEMEGADLVTEGI
;
A
#
# COMPACT_ATOMS: atom_id res chain seq x y z
N LYS A 1 -9.80 13.52 -16.92
CA LYS A 1 -10.95 13.73 -17.85
C LYS A 1 -10.64 13.15 -19.23
N ARG A 2 -9.77 13.75 -20.06
CA ARG A 2 -9.39 13.22 -21.40
C ARG A 2 -8.96 11.74 -21.45
N ALA A 3 -8.15 11.28 -20.49
CA ALA A 3 -7.73 9.88 -20.42
C ALA A 3 -8.91 8.91 -20.22
N ALA A 4 -9.85 9.27 -19.33
CA ALA A 4 -11.06 8.49 -19.07
C ALA A 4 -11.98 8.44 -20.31
N GLU A 5 -12.12 9.56 -21.03
CA GLU A 5 -12.85 9.61 -22.31
C GLU A 5 -12.23 8.68 -23.37
N ILE A 6 -10.91 8.68 -23.51
CA ILE A 6 -10.20 7.79 -24.45
C ILE A 6 -10.44 6.33 -24.07
N ILE A 7 -10.25 5.97 -22.80
CA ILE A 7 -10.50 4.61 -22.30
C ILE A 7 -11.94 4.21 -22.62
N MET A 8 -12.91 5.04 -22.26
CA MET A 8 -14.34 4.78 -22.51
C MET A 8 -14.71 4.58 -23.97
N ASN A 9 -14.06 5.31 -24.89
CA ASN A 9 -14.27 5.15 -26.33
C ASN A 9 -13.63 3.87 -26.90
N THR A 10 -12.68 3.27 -26.17
CA THR A 10 -11.97 2.04 -26.57
C THR A 10 -12.51 0.77 -25.90
N LEU A 11 -13.29 0.91 -24.82
CA LEU A 11 -13.86 -0.24 -24.11
C LEU A 11 -14.80 -1.05 -25.01
N PRO A 12 -14.64 -2.40 -25.07
CA PRO A 12 -15.48 -3.25 -25.89
C PRO A 12 -16.93 -3.24 -25.36
N VAL A 13 -17.88 -3.27 -26.30
CA VAL A 13 -19.31 -3.40 -26.01
C VAL A 13 -19.71 -4.84 -26.29
N CYS A 14 -20.42 -5.47 -25.35
CA CYS A 14 -21.01 -6.78 -25.61
C CYS A 14 -21.99 -6.70 -26.79
N LYS A 15 -21.76 -7.44 -27.86
CA LYS A 15 -22.68 -7.48 -29.01
C LYS A 15 -24.06 -8.06 -28.66
N GLU A 16 -24.13 -8.97 -27.69
CA GLU A 16 -25.38 -9.64 -27.29
C GLU A 16 -26.20 -8.83 -26.28
N ARG A 17 -25.55 -8.17 -25.32
CA ARG A 17 -26.22 -7.46 -24.21
C ARG A 17 -26.23 -5.94 -24.35
N GLY A 18 -25.39 -5.36 -25.22
CA GLY A 18 -25.30 -3.92 -25.43
C GLY A 18 -24.70 -3.13 -24.25
N ILE A 19 -24.08 -3.80 -23.27
CA ILE A 19 -23.51 -3.21 -22.05
C ILE A 19 -21.98 -3.13 -22.17
N SER A 20 -21.39 -2.10 -21.54
CA SER A 20 -19.94 -2.03 -21.32
C SER A 20 -19.46 -3.23 -20.53
N TYR A 21 -18.38 -3.89 -20.97
CA TYR A 21 -17.80 -5.05 -20.27
C TYR A 21 -16.75 -4.69 -19.20
N ALA A 22 -16.37 -3.42 -19.08
CA ALA A 22 -15.28 -3.03 -18.20
C ALA A 22 -15.64 -1.83 -17.33
N THR A 23 -15.31 -1.95 -16.06
CA THR A 23 -15.26 -0.90 -15.05
C THR A 23 -13.80 -0.48 -14.85
N PHE A 24 -13.55 0.66 -14.21
CA PHE A 24 -12.20 0.99 -13.79
C PHE A 24 -12.16 1.98 -12.65
N THR A 25 -11.06 1.94 -11.92
CA THR A 25 -10.62 2.97 -10.98
C THR A 25 -9.22 3.41 -11.39
N LEU A 26 -9.03 4.69 -11.71
CA LEU A 26 -7.72 5.26 -11.99
C LEU A 26 -7.29 6.12 -10.82
N VAL A 27 -6.07 5.89 -10.35
CA VAL A 27 -5.45 6.69 -9.30
C VAL A 27 -4.18 7.30 -9.86
N ASP A 28 -4.13 8.62 -9.88
CA ASP A 28 -2.98 9.42 -10.30
C ASP A 28 -2.42 10.16 -9.08
N ILE A 29 -1.16 9.91 -8.75
CA ILE A 29 -0.49 10.45 -7.55
C ILE A 29 0.68 11.30 -8.02
N GLU A 30 0.61 12.60 -7.74
CA GLU A 30 1.66 13.55 -8.07
C GLU A 30 2.75 13.58 -6.97
N PRO A 31 4.00 13.99 -7.31
CA PRO A 31 5.09 14.08 -6.34
C PRO A 31 4.83 14.97 -5.12
N ASN A 32 3.90 15.92 -5.25
CA ASN A 32 3.46 16.80 -4.16
C ASN A 32 2.37 16.17 -3.27
N ALA A 33 2.14 14.86 -3.37
CA ALA A 33 1.11 14.10 -2.66
C ALA A 33 -0.35 14.43 -3.05
N ARG A 34 -0.55 15.18 -4.14
CA ARG A 34 -1.89 15.39 -4.71
C ARG A 34 -2.36 14.12 -5.40
N VAL A 35 -3.49 13.59 -4.96
CA VAL A 35 -4.11 12.38 -5.51
C VAL A 35 -5.36 12.76 -6.28
N LYS A 36 -5.48 12.25 -7.51
CA LYS A 36 -6.69 12.34 -8.33
C LYS A 36 -7.24 10.93 -8.56
N VAL A 37 -8.53 10.76 -8.34
CA VAL A 37 -9.21 9.48 -8.52
C VAL A 37 -10.33 9.63 -9.53
N ILE A 38 -10.40 8.68 -10.47
CA ILE A 38 -11.46 8.57 -11.48
C ILE A 38 -12.12 7.21 -11.32
N GLU A 39 -13.44 7.18 -11.20
CA GLU A 39 -14.19 5.95 -10.97
C GLU A 39 -15.28 5.80 -12.03
N TYR A 40 -15.38 4.60 -12.61
CA TYR A 40 -16.43 4.22 -13.55
C TYR A 40 -16.97 2.83 -13.21
N ASP A 41 -18.22 2.77 -12.75
CA ASP A 41 -19.04 1.56 -12.47
C ASP A 41 -18.44 0.56 -11.43
N ASN A 42 -17.22 0.78 -10.94
CA ASN A 42 -16.64 0.05 -9.81
C ASN A 42 -17.26 0.50 -8.47
N PRO A 43 -17.20 -0.35 -7.42
CA PRO A 43 -17.44 0.10 -6.06
C PRO A 43 -16.60 1.35 -5.74
N PRO A 44 -17.18 2.34 -5.02
CA PRO A 44 -16.43 3.54 -4.63
C PRO A 44 -15.16 3.19 -3.85
N TYR A 45 -14.08 3.93 -4.05
CA TYR A 45 -12.90 3.81 -3.19
C TYR A 45 -13.22 4.25 -1.77
N ILE A 46 -12.48 3.69 -0.82
CA ILE A 46 -12.50 4.07 0.58
C ILE A 46 -11.20 4.83 0.88
N LEU A 47 -11.33 6.07 1.38
CA LEU A 47 -10.20 6.80 1.94
C LEU A 47 -10.27 6.74 3.47
N ILE A 48 -9.25 6.17 4.08
CA ILE A 48 -9.08 6.10 5.54
C ILE A 48 -8.06 7.13 5.95
N ARG A 49 -8.43 8.01 6.89
CA ARG A 49 -7.56 9.02 7.50
C ARG A 49 -7.81 9.05 8.98
N LYS A 50 -6.76 8.97 9.80
CA LYS A 50 -6.85 8.96 11.28
C LYS A 50 -7.92 7.97 11.80
N GLN A 51 -7.92 6.74 11.26
CA GLN A 51 -8.87 5.69 11.64
C GLN A 51 -10.35 6.06 11.45
N THR A 52 -10.65 6.92 10.47
CA THR A 52 -12.03 7.18 10.05
C THR A 52 -12.11 7.22 8.52
N PHE A 53 -13.32 7.01 7.99
CA PHE A 53 -13.60 7.21 6.57
C PHE A 53 -13.70 8.71 6.28
N VAL A 54 -13.10 9.11 5.18
CA VAL A 54 -13.22 10.47 4.65
C VAL A 54 -13.71 10.34 3.22
N GLU A 55 -14.80 11.02 2.89
CA GLU A 55 -15.32 11.09 1.52
C GLU A 55 -14.91 12.45 0.92
N PRO A 56 -13.98 12.49 -0.04
CA PRO A 56 -13.71 13.70 -0.80
C PRO A 56 -14.94 14.12 -1.63
N ILE A 57 -15.03 15.41 -1.95
CA ILE A 57 -16.07 15.90 -2.85
C ILE A 57 -15.85 15.26 -4.23
N LYS A 58 -16.89 14.57 -4.73
CA LYS A 58 -16.90 13.94 -6.05
C LYS A 58 -17.68 14.80 -7.03
N GLU A 59 -17.00 15.30 -8.06
CA GLU A 59 -17.64 15.76 -9.28
C GLU A 59 -18.05 14.55 -10.11
N PHE A 60 -19.04 14.72 -11.00
CA PHE A 60 -19.35 13.70 -11.99
C PHE A 60 -19.53 14.31 -13.37
N THR A 61 -19.36 13.49 -14.40
CA THR A 61 -19.68 13.84 -15.78
C THR A 61 -20.32 12.65 -16.46
N THR A 62 -21.35 12.93 -17.24
CA THR A 62 -21.97 11.94 -18.12
C THR A 62 -21.25 11.93 -19.46
N ILE A 63 -20.82 10.76 -19.91
CA ILE A 63 -20.28 10.57 -21.26
C ILE A 63 -21.30 9.81 -22.10
N GLU A 64 -21.72 10.43 -23.21
CA GLU A 64 -22.46 9.75 -24.26
C GLU A 64 -21.50 8.91 -25.11
N ARG A 65 -21.72 7.59 -25.15
CA ARG A 65 -20.96 6.70 -26.05
C ARG A 65 -21.43 6.90 -27.49
N LYS A 66 -20.53 7.35 -28.37
CA LYS A 66 -20.82 7.60 -29.79
C LYS A 66 -21.08 6.34 -30.62
N ASN A 67 -20.68 5.15 -30.15
CA ASN A 67 -20.74 3.88 -30.90
C ASN A 67 -21.83 2.93 -30.40
N ILE A 68 -23.11 3.31 -30.50
CA ILE A 68 -24.22 2.38 -30.28
C ILE A 68 -25.20 2.48 -31.44
N LYS A 69 -25.07 1.60 -32.43
CA LYS A 69 -26.07 1.44 -33.51
C LYS A 69 -27.24 0.53 -33.12
N THR A 70 -27.20 -0.20 -32.00
CA THR A 70 -28.21 -1.24 -31.69
C THR A 70 -28.45 -1.54 -30.20
N GLY A 71 -28.12 -0.65 -29.26
CA GLY A 71 -28.30 -0.89 -27.81
C GLY A 71 -28.89 0.29 -27.04
N PRO A 72 -29.40 0.10 -25.81
CA PRO A 72 -29.89 1.20 -24.99
C PRO A 72 -28.76 2.18 -24.68
N LYS A 73 -29.05 3.48 -24.79
CA LYS A 73 -28.13 4.56 -24.36
C LYS A 73 -27.98 4.52 -22.84
N LYS A 74 -27.05 3.69 -22.32
CA LYS A 74 -26.66 3.80 -20.91
C LYS A 74 -25.71 4.99 -20.79
N GLU A 75 -26.18 6.05 -20.15
CA GLU A 75 -25.32 7.16 -19.74
C GLU A 75 -24.20 6.62 -18.85
N ALA A 76 -22.96 6.84 -19.26
CA ALA A 76 -21.80 6.46 -18.47
C ALA A 76 -21.45 7.60 -17.52
N ILE A 77 -21.72 7.42 -16.23
CA ILE A 77 -21.38 8.38 -15.19
C ILE A 77 -19.96 8.09 -14.72
N ILE A 78 -19.09 9.09 -14.82
CA ILE A 78 -17.72 9.02 -14.30
C ILE A 78 -17.61 9.99 -13.14
N HIS A 79 -17.12 9.48 -12.01
CA HIS A 79 -16.83 10.29 -10.84
C HIS A 79 -15.36 10.73 -10.86
N TYR A 80 -15.14 11.98 -10.46
CA TYR A 80 -13.83 12.59 -10.32
C TYR A 80 -13.72 13.15 -8.91
N SER A 81 -12.63 12.82 -8.23
CA SER A 81 -12.28 13.46 -6.96
C SER A 81 -10.79 13.72 -6.91
N HIS A 82 -10.41 14.63 -6.03
CA HIS A 82 -9.02 14.83 -5.68
C HIS A 82 -8.90 15.11 -4.18
N TYR A 83 -7.74 14.79 -3.63
CA TYR A 83 -7.40 15.14 -2.25
C TYR A 83 -5.88 15.25 -2.10
N GLU A 84 -5.44 15.97 -1.08
CA GLU A 84 -4.04 15.99 -0.67
C GLU A 84 -3.80 14.84 0.30
N ALA A 85 -2.95 13.88 -0.06
CA ALA A 85 -2.62 12.75 0.78
C ALA A 85 -1.76 13.20 1.98
N ARG A 86 -1.99 12.56 3.12
CA ARG A 86 -1.27 12.80 4.36
C ARG A 86 -0.61 11.50 4.83
N PRO A 87 0.53 11.57 5.55
CA PRO A 87 1.09 10.41 6.22
C PRO A 87 0.02 9.71 7.08
N GLY A 88 -0.11 8.40 6.93
CA GLY A 88 -1.12 7.58 7.60
C GLY A 88 -2.36 7.29 6.75
N ASP A 89 -2.59 8.03 5.67
CA ASP A 89 -3.76 7.82 4.80
C ASP A 89 -3.68 6.50 4.04
N ARG A 90 -4.83 5.86 3.87
CA ARG A 90 -4.97 4.67 3.02
C ARG A 90 -6.07 4.88 2.00
N LEU A 91 -5.73 4.78 0.73
CA LEU A 91 -6.70 4.68 -0.36
C LEU A 91 -6.92 3.20 -0.68
N VAL A 92 -8.14 2.73 -0.55
CA VAL A 92 -8.53 1.35 -0.83
C VAL A 92 -9.53 1.33 -1.96
N PHE A 93 -9.31 0.51 -2.97
CA PHE A 93 -10.24 0.29 -4.07
C PHE A 93 -10.26 -1.19 -4.45
N PHE A 94 -11.37 -1.67 -4.97
CA PHE A 94 -11.57 -3.08 -5.26
C PHE A 94 -12.59 -3.29 -6.38
N SER A 95 -12.54 -4.46 -7.00
CA SER A 95 -13.60 -4.92 -7.90
C SER A 95 -14.88 -5.24 -7.12
N ASP A 96 -15.98 -5.33 -7.85
CA ASP A 96 -17.26 -5.77 -7.30
C ASP A 96 -17.20 -7.19 -6.74
N GLY A 97 -16.33 -8.07 -7.24
CA GLY A 97 -16.04 -9.39 -6.66
C GLY A 97 -15.74 -9.37 -5.14
N VAL A 98 -15.17 -8.29 -4.60
CA VAL A 98 -15.05 -8.11 -3.14
C VAL A 98 -16.41 -7.86 -2.50
N THR A 99 -17.16 -6.87 -2.99
CA THR A 99 -18.47 -6.50 -2.42
C THR A 99 -19.57 -7.53 -2.66
N GLN A 100 -19.48 -8.32 -3.73
CA GLN A 100 -20.44 -9.34 -4.10
C GLN A 100 -20.08 -10.72 -3.53
N SER A 101 -18.91 -10.87 -2.91
CA SER A 101 -18.52 -12.13 -2.29
C SER A 101 -19.59 -12.65 -1.32
N GLY A 102 -19.83 -13.96 -1.37
CA GLY A 102 -20.88 -14.61 -0.60
C GLY A 102 -22.30 -14.44 -1.13
N MET A 103 -22.53 -13.72 -2.25
CA MET A 103 -23.88 -13.50 -2.80
C MET A 103 -24.64 -14.82 -3.00
N GLY A 104 -25.92 -14.82 -2.60
CA GLY A 104 -26.79 -15.98 -2.60
C GLY A 104 -26.54 -16.98 -1.46
N SER A 105 -25.58 -16.72 -0.56
CA SER A 105 -25.40 -17.54 0.65
C SER A 105 -26.39 -17.13 1.76
N PRO A 106 -26.65 -18.00 2.75
CA PRO A 106 -27.50 -17.66 3.89
C PRO A 106 -27.00 -16.46 4.70
N HIS A 107 -25.68 -16.28 4.80
CA HIS A 107 -25.07 -15.20 5.58
C HIS A 107 -24.96 -13.88 4.78
N PHE A 108 -24.83 -13.97 3.46
CA PHE A 108 -24.67 -12.82 2.55
C PHE A 108 -25.61 -12.93 1.35
N PRO A 109 -26.95 -12.88 1.54
CA PRO A 109 -27.90 -13.06 0.43
C PRO A 109 -27.68 -12.04 -0.70
N PHE A 110 -27.26 -10.82 -0.36
CA PHE A 110 -26.96 -9.72 -1.29
C PHE A 110 -25.46 -9.44 -1.49
N GLY A 111 -24.59 -10.37 -1.08
CA GLY A 111 -23.13 -10.19 -1.07
C GLY A 111 -22.62 -9.52 0.21
N TRP A 112 -21.30 -9.45 0.36
CA TRP A 112 -20.63 -8.87 1.52
C TRP A 112 -21.05 -7.42 1.74
N GLY A 113 -21.16 -6.62 0.68
CA GLY A 113 -21.66 -5.25 0.70
C GLY A 113 -20.62 -4.21 1.12
N TYR A 114 -20.67 -3.05 0.46
CA TYR A 114 -19.69 -1.96 0.62
C TYR A 114 -19.46 -1.54 2.07
N ASN A 115 -20.53 -1.33 2.85
CA ASN A 115 -20.42 -0.89 4.25
C ASN A 115 -19.75 -1.93 5.14
N ASN A 116 -19.96 -3.23 4.89
CA ASN A 116 -19.32 -4.28 5.69
C ASN A 116 -17.83 -4.40 5.35
N VAL A 117 -17.46 -4.23 4.08
CA VAL A 117 -16.04 -4.14 3.66
C VAL A 117 -15.36 -2.95 4.34
N GLN A 118 -16.02 -1.78 4.35
CA GLN A 118 -15.56 -0.59 5.06
C GLN A 118 -15.29 -0.90 6.54
N SER A 119 -16.30 -1.36 7.28
CA SER A 119 -16.18 -1.67 8.71
C SER A 119 -15.08 -2.69 9.01
N PHE A 120 -14.96 -3.73 8.17
CA PHE A 120 -13.91 -4.74 8.30
C PHE A 120 -12.50 -4.16 8.16
N ILE A 121 -12.27 -3.34 7.13
CA ILE A 121 -10.96 -2.70 6.92
C ILE A 121 -10.65 -1.76 8.08
N LEU A 122 -11.63 -0.98 8.56
CA LEU A 122 -11.42 -0.03 9.65
C LEU A 122 -11.05 -0.74 10.96
N ASP A 123 -11.69 -1.86 11.27
CA ASP A 123 -11.37 -2.69 12.44
C ASP A 123 -9.92 -3.22 12.38
N ILE A 124 -9.48 -3.73 11.23
CA ILE A 124 -8.10 -4.20 11.06
C ILE A 124 -7.10 -3.06 11.22
N VAL A 125 -7.36 -1.91 10.59
CA VAL A 125 -6.49 -0.73 10.69
C VAL A 125 -6.48 -0.18 12.13
N GLY A 126 -7.60 -0.25 12.84
CA GLY A 126 -7.70 0.12 14.25
C GLY A 126 -6.86 -0.79 15.16
N ARG A 127 -6.92 -2.11 14.94
CA ARG A 127 -6.14 -3.10 15.70
C ARG A 127 -4.66 -3.11 15.34
N LYS A 128 -4.30 -2.86 14.07
CA LYS A 128 -2.92 -2.87 13.57
C LYS A 128 -2.65 -1.63 12.71
N PRO A 129 -2.38 -0.45 13.32
CA PRO A 129 -2.16 0.80 12.61
C PRO A 129 -0.96 0.79 11.64
N ASP A 130 0.01 -0.10 11.86
CA ASP A 130 1.20 -0.26 11.01
C ASP A 130 1.06 -1.36 9.95
N ILE A 131 -0.13 -1.96 9.79
CA ILE A 131 -0.35 -2.98 8.76
C ILE A 131 0.07 -2.46 7.39
N SER A 132 0.86 -3.27 6.68
CA SER A 132 1.32 -2.94 5.34
C SER A 132 0.15 -2.95 4.35
N ALA A 133 0.25 -2.17 3.26
CA ALA A 133 -0.75 -2.21 2.20
C ALA A 133 -0.95 -3.63 1.67
N ARG A 134 0.16 -4.39 1.50
CA ARG A 134 0.16 -5.78 1.05
C ARG A 134 -0.63 -6.69 1.97
N ASP A 135 -0.40 -6.60 3.28
CA ASP A 135 -1.07 -7.48 4.24
C ASP A 135 -2.54 -7.11 4.36
N LEU A 136 -2.87 -5.81 4.41
CA LEU A 136 -4.27 -5.37 4.44
C LEU A 136 -5.03 -5.79 3.18
N THR A 137 -4.42 -5.71 2.00
CA THR A 137 -5.02 -6.24 0.76
C THR A 137 -5.31 -7.73 0.86
N ARG A 138 -4.38 -8.51 1.43
CA ARG A 138 -4.59 -9.96 1.64
C ARG A 138 -5.74 -10.23 2.61
N GLU A 139 -5.86 -9.48 3.69
CA GLU A 139 -6.98 -9.63 4.62
C GLU A 139 -8.33 -9.43 3.89
N VAL A 140 -8.45 -8.39 3.06
CA VAL A 140 -9.68 -8.12 2.29
C VAL A 140 -9.98 -9.24 1.29
N VAL A 141 -8.98 -9.66 0.50
CA VAL A 141 -9.15 -10.74 -0.50
C VAL A 141 -9.47 -12.07 0.16
N ASN A 142 -8.79 -12.42 1.25
CA ASN A 142 -9.02 -13.66 1.98
C ASN A 142 -10.41 -13.69 2.61
N GLN A 143 -10.88 -12.56 3.15
CA GLN A 143 -12.22 -12.45 3.71
C GLN A 143 -13.29 -12.60 2.61
N ALA A 144 -13.11 -11.97 1.45
CA ALA A 144 -14.00 -12.15 0.31
C ALA A 144 -14.02 -13.62 -0.16
N LEU A 145 -12.85 -14.26 -0.27
CA LEU A 145 -12.74 -15.67 -0.63
C LEU A 145 -13.40 -16.60 0.41
N LEU A 146 -13.30 -16.26 1.70
CA LEU A 146 -13.98 -16.96 2.79
C LEU A 146 -15.51 -16.84 2.67
N ASN A 147 -16.03 -15.66 2.35
CA ASN A 147 -17.47 -15.46 2.10
C ASN A 147 -17.97 -16.35 0.95
N ASP A 148 -17.09 -16.64 -0.02
CA ASP A 148 -17.31 -17.56 -1.14
C ASP A 148 -16.99 -19.03 -0.83
N ALA A 149 -16.87 -19.41 0.44
CA ALA A 149 -16.54 -20.77 0.87
C ALA A 149 -15.24 -21.31 0.24
N TYR A 150 -14.22 -20.45 0.16
CA TYR A 150 -12.90 -20.72 -0.41
C TYR A 150 -12.88 -21.02 -1.91
N LYS A 151 -13.96 -20.72 -2.63
CA LYS A 151 -14.04 -20.88 -4.08
C LYS A 151 -14.63 -19.61 -4.71
N ALA A 152 -13.73 -18.75 -5.18
CA ALA A 152 -14.09 -17.49 -5.84
C ALA A 152 -15.16 -17.73 -6.92
N LYS A 153 -16.27 -17.00 -6.81
CA LYS A 153 -17.36 -17.02 -7.79
C LYS A 153 -17.20 -15.96 -8.88
N ASP A 154 -16.30 -15.02 -8.66
CA ASP A 154 -15.89 -13.96 -9.57
C ASP A 154 -14.42 -13.56 -9.28
N ASP A 155 -13.80 -12.74 -10.12
CA ASP A 155 -12.45 -12.21 -9.91
C ASP A 155 -12.43 -11.21 -8.73
N ILE A 156 -11.69 -11.57 -7.68
CA ILE A 156 -11.54 -10.76 -6.47
C ILE A 156 -10.25 -9.94 -6.56
N THR A 157 -10.38 -8.65 -6.83
CA THR A 157 -9.24 -7.72 -6.94
C THR A 157 -9.34 -6.61 -5.89
N CYS A 158 -8.25 -6.32 -5.19
CA CYS A 158 -8.14 -5.21 -4.25
C CYS A 158 -6.77 -4.52 -4.38
N GLY A 159 -6.79 -3.18 -4.44
CA GLY A 159 -5.61 -2.33 -4.42
C GLY A 159 -5.64 -1.40 -3.21
N ILE A 160 -4.51 -1.28 -2.52
CA ILE A 160 -4.35 -0.37 -1.38
C ILE A 160 -3.08 0.45 -1.58
N ILE A 161 -3.22 1.77 -1.45
CA ILE A 161 -2.12 2.71 -1.43
C ILE A 161 -2.03 3.26 -0.01
N PHE A 162 -0.89 3.02 0.64
CA PHE A 162 -0.63 3.51 1.99
C PHE A 162 0.38 4.65 1.95
N SER A 163 -0.11 5.88 2.12
CA SER A 163 0.71 7.08 2.19
C SER A 163 1.43 7.09 3.52
N ARG A 164 2.76 7.00 3.48
CA ARG A 164 3.61 6.91 4.66
C ARG A 164 4.86 7.75 4.47
N GLU A 165 5.46 8.13 5.58
CA GLU A 165 6.83 8.61 5.55
C GLU A 165 7.77 7.46 5.11
N PRO A 166 8.75 7.74 4.24
CA PRO A 166 9.78 6.77 3.87
C PRO A 166 10.43 6.18 5.12
N ARG A 167 10.60 4.86 5.13
CA ARG A 167 11.34 4.16 6.17
C ARG A 167 12.73 3.88 5.63
N ASP A 168 13.62 4.84 5.81
CA ASP A 168 14.98 4.74 5.29
C ASP A 168 15.84 3.91 6.23
N LEU A 169 16.63 3.00 5.65
CA LEU A 169 17.55 2.12 6.35
C LEU A 169 18.94 2.27 5.75
N LEU A 170 19.92 2.64 6.57
CA LEU A 170 21.33 2.62 6.22
C LEU A 170 21.94 1.34 6.78
N VAL A 171 22.43 0.47 5.89
CA VAL A 171 23.22 -0.69 6.27
C VAL A 171 24.67 -0.42 5.90
N ILE A 172 25.53 -0.36 6.90
CA ILE A 172 26.97 -0.21 6.72
C ILE A 172 27.61 -1.58 6.87
N THR A 173 28.26 -2.04 5.82
CA THR A 173 28.91 -3.35 5.80
C THR A 173 30.32 -3.24 5.23
N GLY A 174 31.27 -3.85 5.92
CA GLY A 174 32.69 -3.81 5.56
C GLY A 174 33.35 -2.46 5.83
N PRO A 175 34.65 -2.45 6.13
CA PRO A 175 35.41 -1.21 6.27
C PRO A 175 35.71 -0.59 4.90
N PRO A 176 35.96 0.72 4.81
CA PRO A 176 36.51 1.33 3.61
C PRO A 176 37.87 0.70 3.25
N LEU A 177 38.21 0.68 1.96
CA LEU A 177 39.51 0.16 1.50
C LEU A 177 40.70 0.97 2.05
N TYR A 178 40.49 2.28 2.22
CA TYR A 178 41.52 3.23 2.62
C TYR A 178 41.14 3.88 3.95
N PRO A 179 41.99 3.83 5.01
CA PRO A 179 41.67 4.36 6.33
C PRO A 179 41.30 5.86 6.35
N GLU A 180 41.83 6.66 5.43
CA GLU A 180 41.49 8.08 5.29
C GLU A 180 40.01 8.31 4.92
N ARG A 181 39.29 7.28 4.43
CA ARG A 181 37.86 7.32 4.12
C ARG A 181 36.96 6.93 5.29
N ASP A 182 37.54 6.56 6.43
CA ASP A 182 36.77 6.22 7.65
C ASP A 182 35.91 7.40 8.11
N ALA A 183 36.44 8.63 8.02
CA ALA A 183 35.69 9.83 8.36
C ALA A 183 34.48 10.08 7.45
N ASP A 184 34.57 9.72 6.16
CA ASP A 184 33.45 9.85 5.22
C ASP A 184 32.33 8.86 5.57
N LEU A 185 32.69 7.61 5.87
CA LEU A 185 31.76 6.58 6.30
C LEU A 185 30.97 7.04 7.54
N VAL A 186 31.67 7.57 8.52
CA VAL A 186 31.09 8.02 9.79
C VAL A 186 30.24 9.26 9.60
N ARG A 187 30.61 10.18 8.70
CA ARG A 187 29.76 11.32 8.34
C ARG A 187 28.44 10.86 7.72
N SER A 188 28.47 9.87 6.82
CA SER A 188 27.23 9.28 6.26
C SER A 188 26.38 8.62 7.35
N PHE A 189 27.00 7.92 8.30
CA PHE A 189 26.30 7.34 9.45
C PHE A 189 25.62 8.40 10.32
N LEU A 190 26.34 9.47 10.70
CA LEU A 190 25.81 10.51 11.58
C LEU A 190 24.68 11.31 10.92
N ASN A 191 24.82 11.66 9.65
CA ASN A 191 23.87 12.51 8.92
C ASN A 191 22.61 11.77 8.44
N PHE A 192 22.55 10.44 8.55
CA PHE A 192 21.37 9.68 8.15
C PHE A 192 20.26 9.82 9.19
N GLU A 193 19.04 10.16 8.77
CA GLU A 193 17.90 10.38 9.68
C GLU A 193 17.03 9.13 9.90
N GLY A 194 17.28 8.05 9.15
CA GLY A 194 16.58 6.77 9.27
C GLY A 194 17.25 5.78 10.22
N LYS A 195 16.84 4.51 10.11
CA LYS A 195 17.40 3.40 10.90
C LYS A 195 18.81 3.05 10.44
N LYS A 196 19.71 2.74 11.36
CA LYS A 196 21.13 2.50 11.05
C LYS A 196 21.56 1.13 11.56
N ILE A 197 22.08 0.31 10.67
CA ILE A 197 22.61 -1.02 10.99
C ILE A 197 24.09 -1.05 10.63
N ILE A 198 24.90 -1.59 11.52
CA ILE A 198 26.31 -1.88 11.27
C ILE A 198 26.50 -3.40 11.22
N SER A 199 27.10 -3.88 10.14
CA SER A 199 27.43 -5.29 9.92
C SER A 199 28.94 -5.41 9.76
N GLY A 200 29.60 -6.05 10.73
CA GLY A 200 31.06 -6.22 10.76
C GLY A 200 31.69 -5.64 12.02
N GLY A 201 32.44 -6.47 12.76
CA GLY A 201 33.19 -6.02 13.94
C GLY A 201 34.22 -4.92 13.61
N THR A 202 34.93 -5.04 12.49
CA THR A 202 35.87 -4.00 12.02
C THR A 202 35.16 -2.69 11.71
N THR A 203 34.02 -2.75 11.02
CA THR A 203 33.21 -1.57 10.69
C THR A 203 32.68 -0.90 11.96
N ALA A 204 32.18 -1.69 12.92
CA ALA A 204 31.72 -1.18 14.21
C ALA A 204 32.85 -0.49 14.98
N ASN A 205 34.06 -1.06 14.98
CA ASN A 205 35.23 -0.46 15.61
C ASN A 205 35.66 0.86 14.95
N ILE A 206 35.57 0.98 13.62
CA ILE A 206 35.84 2.24 12.92
C ILE A 206 34.84 3.31 13.36
N VAL A 207 33.54 3.01 13.32
CA VAL A 207 32.52 3.97 13.74
C VAL A 207 32.68 4.32 15.21
N SER A 208 32.99 3.35 16.07
CA SER A 208 33.27 3.55 17.48
C SER A 208 34.44 4.51 17.74
N ARG A 209 35.54 4.31 17.02
CA ARG A 209 36.75 5.14 17.13
C ARG A 209 36.48 6.60 16.73
N GLU A 210 35.82 6.82 15.61
CA GLU A 210 35.57 8.16 15.08
C GLU A 210 34.48 8.92 15.86
N THR A 211 33.47 8.21 16.38
CA THR A 211 32.37 8.83 17.14
C THR A 211 32.64 8.93 18.64
N GLY A 212 33.63 8.19 19.14
CA GLY A 212 33.89 8.01 20.58
C GLY A 212 32.82 7.17 21.30
N LYS A 213 31.87 6.57 20.57
CA LYS A 213 30.78 5.75 21.14
C LYS A 213 31.24 4.30 21.24
N LYS A 214 31.18 3.70 22.42
CA LYS A 214 31.66 2.32 22.66
C LYS A 214 30.68 1.29 22.11
N VAL A 215 31.22 0.21 21.56
CA VAL A 215 30.48 -1.00 21.19
C VAL A 215 30.43 -1.95 22.38
N HIS A 216 29.24 -2.46 22.70
CA HIS A 216 29.00 -3.40 23.79
C HIS A 216 28.42 -4.69 23.22
N VAL A 217 29.15 -5.80 23.36
CA VAL A 217 28.67 -7.10 22.92
C VAL A 217 27.62 -7.62 23.91
N ASN A 218 26.45 -8.02 23.40
CA ASN A 218 25.38 -8.59 24.20
C ASN A 218 25.59 -10.11 24.34
N LEU A 219 26.01 -10.54 25.54
CA LEU A 219 26.28 -11.95 25.85
C LEU A 219 25.11 -12.68 26.53
N LYS A 220 23.91 -12.08 26.58
CA LYS A 220 22.78 -12.65 27.35
C LYS A 220 22.14 -13.88 26.69
N ASN A 221 22.08 -13.92 25.36
CA ASN A 221 21.45 -14.99 24.59
C ASN A 221 22.43 -15.56 23.56
N LEU A 222 23.44 -16.29 24.03
CA LEU A 222 24.45 -16.90 23.17
C LEU A 222 23.87 -18.15 22.48
N ASP A 223 23.83 -18.11 21.15
CA ASP A 223 23.57 -19.28 20.30
C ASP A 223 24.90 -19.78 19.72
N PRO A 224 25.22 -21.09 19.79
CA PRO A 224 26.45 -21.63 19.22
C PRO A 224 26.62 -21.44 17.70
N LYS A 225 25.53 -21.16 16.97
CA LYS A 225 25.50 -21.01 15.51
C LYS A 225 25.29 -19.57 15.05
N ILE A 226 24.86 -18.67 15.93
CA ILE A 226 24.56 -17.28 15.57
C ILE A 226 25.47 -16.37 16.40
N PRO A 227 26.29 -15.52 15.77
CA PRO A 227 27.16 -14.61 16.51
C PRO A 227 26.32 -13.65 17.37
N PRO A 228 26.84 -13.24 18.55
CA PRO A 228 26.12 -12.32 19.42
C PRO A 228 25.90 -10.97 18.73
N GLU A 229 24.76 -10.35 19.01
CA GLU A 229 24.53 -8.95 18.64
C GLU A 229 25.38 -8.02 19.52
N SER A 230 25.62 -6.81 19.02
CA SER A 230 26.26 -5.74 19.77
C SER A 230 25.36 -4.50 19.78
N GLU A 231 25.56 -3.67 20.79
CA GLU A 231 24.89 -2.38 20.97
C GLU A 231 25.92 -1.26 20.84
N MET A 232 25.55 -0.17 20.17
CA MET A 232 26.35 1.04 20.08
C MET A 232 25.42 2.24 19.97
N GLU A 233 25.67 3.28 20.76
CA GLU A 233 24.87 4.51 20.70
C GLU A 233 24.87 5.09 19.27
N GLY A 234 23.68 5.39 18.76
CA GLY A 234 23.47 5.92 17.42
C GLY A 234 23.25 4.85 16.33
N ALA A 235 23.45 3.56 16.62
CA ALA A 235 23.06 2.45 15.73
C ALA A 235 21.84 1.72 16.32
N ASP A 236 20.90 1.31 15.46
CA ASP A 236 19.74 0.52 15.85
C ASP A 236 20.06 -0.97 15.97
N LEU A 237 21.11 -1.44 15.30
CA LEU A 237 21.61 -2.81 15.38
C LEU A 237 23.08 -2.88 14.98
N VAL A 238 23.89 -3.62 15.75
CA VAL A 238 25.28 -3.96 15.37
C VAL A 238 25.42 -5.48 15.35
N THR A 239 25.94 -6.04 14.26
CA THR A 239 26.15 -7.48 14.07
C THR A 239 27.57 -7.77 13.60
N GLU A 240 28.02 -9.01 13.74
CA GLU A 240 29.37 -9.41 13.31
C GLU A 240 29.56 -9.50 11.79
N GLY A 241 28.48 -9.60 11.01
CA GLY A 241 28.55 -9.60 9.54
C GLY A 241 29.21 -10.84 8.93
N ILE A 242 28.85 -12.02 9.42
CA ILE A 242 29.28 -13.35 8.91
C ILE A 242 28.23 -13.92 7.95
#